data_AF-A0A7C5XJA3-F1
#
_entry.id   AF-A0A7C5XJA3-F1
#
_cell.length_a   1.000
_cell.length_b   1.000
_cell.length_c   1.000
_cell.angle_alpha   90.00
_cell.angle_beta   90.00
_cell.angle_gamma   90.00
#
_symmetry.space_group_name_H-M   'P 1'
#
loop_
_entity.id
_entity.type
_entity.pdbx_description
1 polymer ?
#
loop_
_entity_poly.entity_id
_entity_poly.type
_entity_poly.pdbx_seq_one_letter_code
_entity_poly.pdbx_strand_id
1 'polypeptide(L)'
;MAWFIYRDDLFIPMEVRALTIDEAVRAGLRIARDVLGSVDRYCLYEGGGEIIIEYWHGNELSVKLIHADDPARALMRYYDAERLGAVTCRELGD
;
A
#
# COMPACT_ATOMS: atom_id res chain seq x y z
N MET A 1 -8.06 13.65 -0.23
CA MET A 1 -6.83 12.92 -0.59
C MET A 1 -7.08 12.06 -1.81
N ALA A 2 -6.08 11.99 -2.69
CA ALA A 2 -6.11 11.16 -3.89
C ALA A 2 -5.49 9.79 -3.61
N TRP A 3 -5.74 8.83 -4.49
CA TRP A 3 -5.12 7.51 -4.45
C TRP A 3 -3.99 7.42 -5.47
N PHE A 4 -2.91 6.76 -5.09
CA PHE A 4 -1.75 6.53 -5.93
C PHE A 4 -1.27 5.09 -5.79
N ILE A 5 -0.74 4.52 -6.87
CA ILE A 5 0.15 3.37 -6.81
C ILE A 5 1.58 3.88 -6.85
N TYR A 6 2.41 3.41 -5.93
CA TYR A 6 3.86 3.57 -5.97
C TYR A 6 4.51 2.29 -6.46
N ARG A 7 5.25 2.40 -7.56
CA ARG A 7 5.99 1.33 -8.22
C ARG A 7 7.11 1.95 -9.06
N ASP A 8 8.28 1.31 -9.11
CA ASP A 8 9.41 1.75 -9.96
C ASP A 8 9.74 3.24 -9.77
N ASP A 9 9.69 3.70 -8.51
CA ASP A 9 9.89 5.10 -8.09
C ASP A 9 8.91 6.14 -8.69
N LEU A 10 7.77 5.67 -9.21
CA LEU A 10 6.72 6.50 -9.78
C LEU A 10 5.45 6.47 -8.92
N PHE A 11 4.86 7.65 -8.71
CA PHE A 11 3.51 7.80 -8.17
C PHE A 11 2.51 7.90 -9.33
N ILE A 12 1.71 6.86 -9.51
CA ILE A 12 0.71 6.77 -10.57
C ILE A 12 -0.67 7.05 -9.95
N PRO A 13 -1.38 8.13 -10.33
CA PRO A 13 -2.72 8.40 -9.84
C PRO A 13 -3.70 7.28 -10.19
N MET A 14 -4.56 6.90 -9.24
CA MET A 14 -5.54 5.83 -9.42
C MET A 14 -6.94 6.28 -9.03
N GLU A 15 -7.94 5.77 -9.74
CA GLU A 15 -9.34 5.88 -9.32
C GLU A 15 -9.71 4.69 -8.42
N VAL A 16 -9.47 4.84 -7.11
CA VAL A 16 -9.91 3.86 -6.11
C VAL A 16 -11.11 4.41 -5.34
N ARG A 17 -12.18 3.61 -5.28
CA ARG A 17 -13.37 3.90 -4.47
C ARG A 17 -13.35 2.98 -3.25
N ALA A 18 -12.82 3.50 -2.15
CA ALA A 18 -12.80 2.83 -0.85
C ALA A 18 -13.23 3.81 0.24
N LEU A 19 -14.20 3.41 1.05
CA LEU A 19 -14.70 4.12 2.23
C LEU A 19 -14.14 3.53 3.52
N THR A 20 -13.58 2.32 3.45
CA THR A 20 -12.99 1.62 4.59
C THR A 20 -11.61 1.07 4.24
N ILE A 21 -10.80 0.80 5.27
CA ILE A 21 -9.48 0.16 5.11
C ILE A 21 -9.65 -1.20 4.43
N ASP A 22 -10.65 -2.00 4.80
CA ASP A 22 -10.88 -3.30 4.19
C ASP A 22 -11.21 -3.20 2.69
N GLU A 23 -11.97 -2.17 2.29
CA GLU A 23 -12.21 -1.88 0.87
C GLU A 23 -10.94 -1.44 0.15
N ALA A 24 -10.10 -0.62 0.79
CA ALA A 24 -8.81 -0.20 0.23
C ALA A 24 -7.87 -1.39 0.06
N VAL A 25 -7.80 -2.28 1.07
CA VAL A 25 -7.03 -3.52 1.03
C VAL A 25 -7.51 -4.40 -0.12
N ARG A 26 -8.83 -4.61 -0.27
CA ARG A 26 -9.38 -5.41 -1.37
C ARG A 26 -9.11 -4.79 -2.75
N ALA A 27 -9.27 -3.47 -2.88
CA ALA A 27 -9.00 -2.76 -4.14
C ALA A 27 -7.52 -2.85 -4.52
N GLY A 28 -6.62 -2.57 -3.57
CA GLY A 28 -5.19 -2.67 -3.80
C GLY A 28 -4.71 -4.10 -4.03
N LEU A 29 -5.31 -5.12 -3.40
CA LEU A 29 -4.99 -6.53 -3.71
C LEU A 29 -5.28 -6.88 -5.17
N ARG A 30 -6.40 -6.39 -5.71
CA ARG A 30 -6.72 -6.61 -7.12
C ARG A 30 -5.67 -5.98 -8.03
N ILE A 31 -5.34 -4.71 -7.79
CA ILE A 31 -4.34 -3.98 -8.57
C ILE A 31 -2.95 -4.63 -8.43
N ALA A 32 -2.56 -5.00 -7.21
CA ALA A 32 -1.27 -5.60 -6.93
C ALA A 32 -1.12 -6.97 -7.60
N ARG A 33 -2.17 -7.81 -7.63
CA ARG A 33 -2.16 -9.07 -8.37
C ARG A 33 -2.04 -8.87 -9.88
N ASP A 34 -2.69 -7.87 -10.44
CA ASP A 34 -2.55 -7.54 -11.86
C ASP A 34 -1.12 -7.11 -12.21
N VAL A 35 -0.39 -6.51 -11.25
CA VAL A 35 0.99 -6.03 -11.42
C VAL A 35 2.05 -7.07 -11.10
N LEU A 36 1.87 -7.81 -10.00
CA LEU A 36 2.85 -8.73 -9.42
C LEU A 36 2.60 -10.21 -9.80
N GLY A 37 1.41 -10.53 -10.35
CA GLY A 37 0.97 -11.90 -10.63
C GLY A 37 0.33 -12.58 -9.43
N SER A 38 0.97 -12.54 -8.27
CA SER A 38 0.39 -12.97 -6.98
C SER A 38 0.76 -11.99 -5.86
N VAL A 39 0.14 -12.17 -4.70
CA VAL A 39 0.44 -11.39 -3.49
C VAL A 39 0.41 -12.34 -2.31
N ASP A 40 1.52 -12.41 -1.60
CA ASP A 40 1.73 -13.37 -0.50
C ASP A 40 1.49 -12.71 0.86
N ARG A 41 1.64 -11.38 0.95
CA ARG A 41 1.35 -10.60 2.16
C ARG A 41 1.08 -9.14 1.85
N TYR A 42 0.51 -8.44 2.83
CA TYR A 42 0.47 -6.98 2.81
C TYR A 42 0.81 -6.38 4.17
N CYS A 43 1.35 -5.16 4.18
CA CYS A 43 1.59 -4.36 5.36
C CYS A 43 0.82 -3.04 5.26
N LEU A 44 0.16 -2.65 6.35
CA LEU A 44 -0.69 -1.47 6.42
C LEU A 44 -0.12 -0.47 7.43
N TYR A 45 -0.16 0.80 7.04
CA TYR A 45 0.00 1.94 7.92
C TYR A 45 -1.20 2.88 7.76
N GLU A 46 -1.74 3.33 8.89
CA GLU A 46 -2.75 4.38 8.98
C GLU A 46 -2.26 5.42 9.99
N GLY A 47 -2.15 6.68 9.57
CA GLY A 47 -1.68 7.74 10.46
C GLY A 47 -1.82 9.12 9.85
N GLY A 48 -2.24 10.11 10.65
CA GLY A 48 -2.38 11.49 10.18
C GLY A 48 -3.40 11.68 9.05
N GLY A 49 -4.35 10.75 8.88
CA GLY A 49 -5.30 10.71 7.76
C GLY A 49 -4.76 10.03 6.50
N GLU A 50 -3.47 9.69 6.46
CA GLU A 50 -2.83 9.00 5.34
C GLU A 50 -2.98 7.48 5.51
N ILE A 51 -3.14 6.78 4.40
CA ILE A 51 -3.18 5.30 4.35
C ILE A 51 -2.12 4.82 3.37
N ILE A 52 -1.26 3.89 3.80
CA ILE A 52 -0.33 3.20 2.92
C ILE A 52 -0.53 1.69 3.11
N ILE A 53 -0.73 0.98 2.00
CA ILE A 53 -0.77 -0.49 1.99
C ILE A 53 0.29 -0.97 1.01
N GLU A 54 1.29 -1.68 1.52
CA GLU A 54 2.29 -2.35 0.71
C GLU A 54 1.89 -3.81 0.48
N TYR A 55 1.89 -4.23 -0.79
CA TYR A 55 1.62 -5.60 -1.20
C TYR A 55 2.90 -6.24 -1.71
N TRP A 56 3.20 -7.43 -1.23
CA TRP A 56 4.43 -8.15 -1.55
C TRP A 56 4.15 -9.41 -2.36
N HIS A 57 5.03 -9.68 -3.33
CA HIS A 57 5.24 -10.99 -3.92
C HIS A 57 6.66 -11.47 -3.57
N GLY A 58 6.75 -12.55 -2.81
CA GLY A 58 7.98 -13.03 -2.19
C GLY A 58 8.60 -11.97 -1.29
N ASN A 59 9.93 -11.91 -1.31
CA ASN A 59 10.72 -10.96 -0.51
C ASN A 59 11.35 -9.85 -1.36
N GLU A 60 11.10 -9.81 -2.67
CA GLU A 60 11.83 -8.95 -3.61
C GLU A 60 10.95 -7.94 -4.33
N LEU A 61 9.66 -8.24 -4.53
CA LEU A 61 8.76 -7.40 -5.32
C LEU A 61 7.65 -6.84 -4.45
N SER A 62 7.45 -5.52 -4.50
CA SER A 62 6.30 -4.89 -3.86
C SER A 62 5.74 -3.73 -4.66
N VAL A 63 4.46 -3.43 -4.40
CA VAL A 63 3.80 -2.19 -4.82
C VAL A 63 3.06 -1.60 -3.63
N LYS A 64 2.93 -0.27 -3.59
CA LYS A 64 2.16 0.38 -2.51
C LYS A 64 0.94 1.09 -3.06
N LEU A 65 -0.21 0.92 -2.42
CA LEU A 65 -1.37 1.77 -2.58
C LEU A 65 -1.33 2.87 -1.51
N ILE A 66 -1.40 4.13 -1.92
CA ILE A 66 -1.22 5.30 -1.06
C ILE A 66 -2.44 6.21 -1.17
N HIS A 67 -3.05 6.57 -0.05
CA HIS A 67 -4.05 7.62 0.09
C HIS A 67 -3.45 8.80 0.83
N ALA A 68 -3.15 9.89 0.11
CA ALA A 68 -2.54 11.08 0.69
C ALA A 68 -2.77 12.31 -0.20
N ASP A 69 -2.53 13.50 0.36
CA ASP A 69 -2.43 14.74 -0.43
C ASP A 69 -1.01 14.96 -0.95
N ASP A 70 0.01 14.47 -0.21
CA ASP A 70 1.42 14.46 -0.60
C ASP A 70 1.96 13.02 -0.48
N PRO A 71 1.94 12.22 -1.56
CA PRO A 71 2.28 10.82 -1.50
C PRO A 71 3.78 10.57 -1.23
N ALA A 72 4.66 11.51 -1.58
CA ALA A 72 6.08 11.41 -1.29
C ALA A 72 6.35 11.55 0.21
N ARG A 73 5.72 12.53 0.86
CA ARG A 73 5.83 12.70 2.32
C ARG A 73 5.16 11.55 3.08
N ALA A 74 4.01 11.06 2.61
CA ALA A 74 3.33 9.91 3.20
C ALA A 74 4.20 8.64 3.12
N LEU A 75 4.89 8.44 1.99
CA LEU A 75 5.83 7.33 1.82
C LEU A 75 7.01 7.42 2.81
N MET A 76 7.57 8.60 3.04
CA MET A 76 8.62 8.78 4.04
C MET A 76 8.14 8.41 5.46
N ARG A 77 6.92 8.81 5.82
CA ARG A 77 6.30 8.46 7.11
C ARG A 77 6.06 6.96 7.24
N TYR A 78 5.68 6.28 6.16
CA TYR A 78 5.57 4.82 6.14
C TYR A 78 6.90 4.16 6.47
N TYR A 79 8.01 4.59 5.87
CA TYR A 79 9.33 4.02 6.15
C TYR A 79 9.78 4.27 7.59
N ASP A 80 9.49 5.44 8.15
CA ASP A 80 9.75 5.70 9.57
C ASP A 80 8.91 4.78 10.46
N ALA A 81 7.63 4.59 10.15
CA ALA A 81 6.73 3.69 10.87
C ALA A 81 7.18 2.21 10.76
N GLU A 82 7.65 1.78 9.59
CA GLU A 82 8.18 0.45 9.35
C GLU A 82 9.43 0.21 10.23
N ARG A 83 10.38 1.15 10.24
CA ARG A 83 11.57 1.09 11.09
C ARG A 83 11.24 1.02 12.59
N LEU A 84 10.14 1.64 12.99
CA LEU A 84 9.66 1.65 14.37
C LEU A 84 8.77 0.44 14.71
N GLY A 85 8.49 -0.46 13.75
CA GLY A 85 7.61 -1.62 13.95
C GLY A 85 6.13 -1.25 14.14
N ALA A 86 5.72 -0.08 13.63
CA ALA A 86 4.35 0.45 13.76
C ALA A 86 3.43 0.07 12.57
N VAL A 87 3.94 -0.69 11.60
CA VAL A 87 3.15 -1.23 10.48
C VAL A 87 2.51 -2.56 10.87
N THR A 88 1.27 -2.78 10.42
CA THR A 88 0.57 -4.06 10.65
C THR A 88 0.66 -4.92 9.40
N CYS A 89 1.38 -6.04 9.48
CA CYS A 89 1.52 -6.98 8.37
C CYS A 89 0.59 -8.19 8.51
N ARG A 90 0.07 -8.68 7.38
CA ARG A 90 -0.72 -9.91 7.28
C ARG A 90 -0.27 -10.76 6.11
N GLU A 91 0.02 -12.01 6.41
CA GLU A 91 0.25 -13.06 5.42
C GLU A 91 -1.09 -13.48 4.80
N LEU A 92 -1.09 -13.69 3.49
CA LEU A 92 -2.18 -14.25 2.71
C LEU A 92 -1.78 -15.69 2.40
N GLY A 93 -2.37 -16.65 3.14
CA GLY A 93 -2.11 -18.06 2.90
C GLY A 93 -2.52 -18.47 1.47
N ASP A 94 -1.94 -19.59 1.01
CA ASP A 94 -2.31 -20.26 -0.25
C ASP A 94 -3.82 -20.59 -0.33
#